data_AF-A0A2N1D9B0-F1
#
_entry.id   AF-A0A2N1D9B0-F1
#
_cell.length_a   1.000
_cell.length_b   1.000
_cell.length_c   1.000
_cell.angle_alpha   90.00
_cell.angle_beta   90.00
_cell.angle_gamma   90.00
#
_symmetry.space_group_name_H-M   'P 1'
#
loop_
_entity.id
_entity.type
_entity.pdbx_description
1 polymer ?
#
loop_
_entity_poly.entity_id
_entity_poly.type
_entity_poly.pdbx_seq_one_letter_code
_entity_poly.pdbx_strand_id
1 'polypeptide(L)'
;MSFETPIPSYLSDDFSMYLENMESLTDPENPDLLTNYLKVLSAQLASNSSVFNGLVDQLAMAITRSVRIDSKNLAKLDVTQQPAWADIKPFVGVHADARATITELMNHSESELKTAVLLIHFYNTYDATPLPALPQDVEADDDTEQPYATYGYDE
;
A
#
# COMPACT_ATOMS: atom_id res chain seq x y z
N MET A 1 13.70 14.08 -10.39
CA MET A 1 13.29 13.12 -9.35
C MET A 1 14.49 12.92 -8.44
N SER A 2 14.47 13.52 -7.25
CA SER A 2 15.60 13.48 -6.32
C SER A 2 15.10 12.87 -5.02
N PHE A 3 15.59 11.69 -4.68
CA PHE A 3 15.35 11.08 -3.37
C PHE A 3 16.17 11.83 -2.33
N GLU A 4 15.56 12.21 -1.20
CA GLU A 4 16.30 12.77 -0.06
C GLU A 4 17.23 11.70 0.57
N THR A 5 16.88 10.43 0.42
CA THR A 5 17.67 9.26 0.83
C THR A 5 17.84 8.29 -0.32
N PRO A 6 19.08 7.91 -0.69
CA PRO A 6 19.30 6.94 -1.76
C PRO A 6 18.68 5.59 -1.39
N ILE A 7 18.03 4.95 -2.36
CA ILE A 7 17.42 3.64 -2.17
C ILE A 7 18.54 2.60 -1.99
N PRO A 8 18.53 1.81 -0.90
CA PRO A 8 19.50 0.74 -0.72
C PRO A 8 19.44 -0.29 -1.85
N SER A 9 20.60 -0.84 -2.23
CA SER A 9 20.70 -1.78 -3.37
C SER A 9 19.81 -3.02 -3.20
N TYR A 10 19.61 -3.48 -1.97
CA TYR A 10 18.76 -4.64 -1.68
C TYR A 10 17.26 -4.36 -1.84
N LEU A 11 16.85 -3.10 -1.99
CA LEU A 11 15.45 -2.68 -2.25
C LEU A 11 15.25 -2.16 -3.67
N SER A 12 16.32 -1.96 -4.44
CA SER A 12 16.25 -1.22 -5.70
C SER A 12 15.30 -1.89 -6.72
N ASP A 13 15.37 -3.22 -6.83
CA ASP A 13 14.54 -3.97 -7.78
C ASP A 13 13.07 -3.96 -7.34
N ASP A 14 12.79 -4.33 -6.09
CA ASP A 14 11.44 -4.33 -5.52
C ASP A 14 10.80 -2.93 -5.54
N PHE A 15 11.59 -1.89 -5.25
CA PHE A 15 11.12 -0.51 -5.28
C PHE A 15 10.79 -0.04 -6.69
N SER A 16 11.61 -0.40 -7.67
CA SER A 16 11.35 -0.04 -9.07
C SER A 16 10.05 -0.68 -9.55
N MET A 17 9.82 -1.96 -9.22
CA MET A 17 8.56 -2.64 -9.52
C MET A 17 7.36 -2.00 -8.81
N TYR A 18 7.50 -1.69 -7.52
CA TYR A 18 6.46 -1.02 -6.75
C TYR A 18 6.11 0.36 -7.32
N LEU A 19 7.12 1.17 -7.63
CA LEU A 19 6.94 2.49 -8.21
C LEU A 19 6.24 2.41 -9.57
N GLU A 20 6.70 1.51 -10.45
CA GLU A 20 6.10 1.28 -11.77
C GLU A 20 4.62 0.89 -11.64
N ASN A 21 4.28 -0.01 -10.72
CA ASN A 21 2.89 -0.41 -10.47
C ASN A 21 2.03 0.76 -9.99
N MET A 22 2.54 1.56 -9.05
CA MET A 22 1.81 2.72 -8.50
C MET A 22 1.59 3.80 -9.55
N GLU A 23 2.61 4.11 -10.37
CA GLU A 23 2.51 5.09 -11.46
C GLU A 23 1.60 4.59 -12.58
N SER A 24 1.72 3.32 -12.99
CA SER A 24 0.91 2.71 -14.05
C SER A 24 -0.59 2.69 -13.74
N LEU A 25 -0.95 2.54 -12.47
CA LEU A 25 -2.34 2.56 -12.00
C LEU A 25 -2.86 3.96 -11.65
N THR A 26 -1.98 4.96 -11.63
CA THR A 26 -2.35 6.37 -11.43
C THR A 26 -2.73 6.98 -12.78
N ASP A 27 -3.97 6.74 -13.19
CA ASP A 27 -4.52 7.27 -14.43
C ASP A 27 -5.37 8.53 -14.16
N PRO A 28 -5.01 9.72 -14.68
CA PRO A 28 -5.85 10.92 -14.57
C PRO A 28 -7.24 10.77 -15.19
N GLU A 29 -7.39 9.91 -16.20
CA GLU A 29 -8.67 9.62 -16.84
C GLU A 29 -9.51 8.62 -16.02
N ASN A 30 -8.86 7.84 -15.15
CA ASN A 30 -9.51 6.88 -14.25
C ASN A 30 -8.94 6.95 -12.82
N PRO A 31 -9.29 7.99 -12.04
CA PRO A 31 -8.70 8.24 -10.72
C PRO A 31 -9.01 7.15 -9.68
N ASP A 32 -10.06 6.35 -9.93
CA ASP A 32 -10.46 5.26 -9.03
C ASP A 32 -9.70 3.96 -9.29
N LEU A 33 -8.94 3.84 -10.39
CA LEU A 33 -8.26 2.60 -10.78
C LEU A 33 -7.32 2.10 -9.69
N LEU A 34 -6.36 2.94 -9.26
CA LEU A 34 -5.44 2.61 -8.17
C LEU A 34 -6.22 2.29 -6.89
N THR A 35 -7.17 3.13 -6.50
CA THR A 35 -7.96 2.95 -5.27
C THR A 35 -8.69 1.60 -5.25
N ASN A 36 -9.32 1.22 -6.36
CA ASN A 36 -10.04 -0.04 -6.48
C ASN A 36 -9.09 -1.24 -6.48
N TYR A 37 -7.94 -1.12 -7.15
CA TYR A 37 -6.92 -2.15 -7.14
C TYR A 37 -6.39 -2.41 -5.72
N LEU A 38 -6.06 -1.35 -4.98
CA LEU A 38 -5.60 -1.45 -3.59
C LEU A 38 -6.65 -2.10 -2.68
N LYS A 39 -7.94 -1.78 -2.86
CA LYS A 39 -9.04 -2.43 -2.12
C LYS A 39 -9.08 -3.94 -2.40
N VAL A 40 -8.95 -4.34 -3.66
CA VAL A 40 -8.94 -5.75 -4.06
C VAL A 40 -7.74 -6.48 -3.45
N LEU A 41 -6.55 -5.90 -3.50
CA LEU A 41 -5.35 -6.48 -2.89
C LEU A 41 -5.49 -6.61 -1.37
N SER A 42 -6.00 -5.59 -0.70
CA SER A 42 -6.26 -5.64 0.75
C SER A 42 -7.25 -6.75 1.12
N ALA A 43 -8.32 -6.93 0.33
CA ALA A 43 -9.28 -8.01 0.55
C ALA A 43 -8.66 -9.40 0.31
N GLN A 44 -7.83 -9.55 -0.72
CA GLN A 44 -7.09 -10.79 -0.96
C GLN A 44 -6.12 -11.10 0.17
N LEU A 45 -5.41 -10.09 0.68
CA LEU A 45 -4.49 -10.23 1.80
C LEU A 45 -5.21 -10.69 3.07
N ALA A 46 -6.37 -10.11 3.36
CA ALA A 46 -7.21 -10.51 4.49
C ALA A 46 -7.76 -11.94 4.34
N SER A 47 -7.99 -12.41 3.11
CA SER A 47 -8.49 -13.77 2.85
C SER A 47 -7.39 -14.83 2.85
N ASN A 48 -6.22 -14.54 2.27
CA ASN A 48 -5.09 -15.46 2.19
C ASN A 48 -3.78 -14.67 2.01
N SER A 49 -3.09 -14.45 3.12
CA SER A 49 -1.82 -13.73 3.18
C SER A 49 -0.71 -14.38 2.34
N SER A 50 -0.75 -15.70 2.15
CA SER A 50 0.30 -16.47 1.45
C SER A 50 0.35 -16.21 -0.06
N VAL A 51 -0.69 -15.62 -0.65
CA VAL A 51 -0.73 -15.23 -2.07
C VAL A 51 0.38 -14.23 -2.41
N PHE A 52 0.82 -13.46 -1.42
CA PHE A 52 1.83 -12.41 -1.60
C PHE A 52 3.27 -12.89 -1.34
N ASN A 53 3.47 -14.19 -1.07
CA ASN A 53 4.82 -14.72 -0.86
C ASN A 53 5.66 -14.56 -2.14
N GLY A 54 6.74 -13.79 -2.05
CA GLY A 54 7.58 -13.44 -3.20
C GLY A 54 7.04 -12.33 -4.09
N LEU A 55 5.90 -11.70 -3.74
CA LEU A 55 5.31 -10.55 -4.43
C LEU A 55 5.29 -9.34 -3.48
N VAL A 56 6.47 -8.86 -3.12
CA VAL A 56 6.64 -7.85 -2.07
C VAL A 56 6.13 -6.47 -2.49
N ASP A 57 6.25 -6.15 -3.78
CA ASP A 57 5.66 -4.97 -4.39
C ASP A 57 4.13 -4.96 -4.24
N GLN A 58 3.48 -6.08 -4.56
CA GLN A 58 2.03 -6.26 -4.41
C GLN A 58 1.62 -6.23 -2.93
N LEU A 59 2.43 -6.83 -2.04
CA LEU A 59 2.20 -6.78 -0.60
C LEU A 59 2.26 -5.33 -0.09
N ALA A 60 3.24 -4.56 -0.53
CA ALA A 60 3.38 -3.14 -0.18
C ALA A 60 2.15 -2.35 -0.63
N MET A 61 1.64 -2.61 -1.84
CA MET A 61 0.40 -2.01 -2.31
C MET A 61 -0.79 -2.42 -1.42
N ALA A 62 -0.94 -3.71 -1.12
CA ALA A 62 -2.03 -4.25 -0.32
C ALA A 62 -2.10 -3.61 1.09
N ILE A 63 -0.96 -3.32 1.70
CA ILE A 63 -0.90 -2.76 3.07
C ILE A 63 -0.76 -1.23 3.10
N THR A 64 -0.52 -0.54 1.98
CA THR A 64 -0.16 0.90 1.96
C THR A 64 -1.17 1.80 2.66
N ARG A 65 -2.47 1.44 2.62
CA ARG A 65 -3.56 2.18 3.29
C ARG A 65 -3.90 1.65 4.69
N SER A 66 -3.37 0.48 5.02
CA SER A 66 -3.62 -0.27 6.26
C SER A 66 -2.53 -0.01 7.31
N VAL A 67 -1.37 0.51 6.88
CA VAL A 67 -0.26 0.91 7.75
C VAL A 67 0.00 2.41 7.61
N ARG A 68 0.41 3.01 8.72
CA ARG A 68 0.90 4.39 8.78
C ARG A 68 2.36 4.36 9.23
N ILE A 69 3.25 4.85 8.40
CA ILE A 69 4.68 4.87 8.69
C ILE A 69 5.09 6.25 9.18
N ASP A 70 5.75 6.31 10.34
CA ASP A 70 6.45 7.52 10.79
C ASP A 70 7.76 7.67 10.01
N SER A 71 7.64 8.05 8.73
CA SER A 71 8.79 8.19 7.82
C SER A 71 9.84 9.15 8.36
N LYS A 72 9.45 10.16 9.15
CA LYS A 72 10.37 11.15 9.71
C LYS A 72 11.33 10.55 10.73
N ASN A 73 10.83 9.66 11.58
CA ASN A 73 11.68 9.00 12.58
C ASN A 73 12.36 7.75 12.00
N LEU A 74 11.70 7.04 11.09
CA LEU A 74 12.28 5.89 10.38
C LEU A 74 13.48 6.31 9.51
N ALA A 75 13.44 7.47 8.85
CA ALA A 75 14.55 8.00 8.06
C ALA A 75 15.83 8.27 8.88
N LYS A 76 15.76 8.25 10.22
CA LYS A 76 16.93 8.39 11.10
C LYS A 76 17.65 7.06 11.33
N LEU A 77 17.01 5.94 11.01
CA LEU A 77 17.65 4.62 11.07
C LEU A 77 18.59 4.44 9.89
N ASP A 78 19.70 3.75 10.15
CA ASP A 78 20.57 3.29 9.07
C ASP A 78 19.92 2.10 8.36
N VAL A 79 19.37 2.38 7.18
CA VAL A 79 18.72 1.40 6.31
C VAL A 79 19.62 0.98 5.14
N THR A 80 20.91 1.37 5.14
CA THR A 80 21.87 0.97 4.09
C THR A 80 22.08 -0.54 4.05
N GLN A 81 21.96 -1.19 5.20
CA GLN A 81 21.82 -2.63 5.35
C GLN A 81 20.38 -2.97 5.72
N GLN A 82 19.98 -4.22 5.51
CA GLN A 82 18.63 -4.65 5.84
C GLN A 82 18.45 -4.60 7.38
N PRO A 83 17.62 -3.69 7.92
CA PRO A 83 17.38 -3.61 9.36
C PRO A 83 16.63 -4.84 9.87
N ALA A 84 16.61 -5.04 11.19
CA ALA A 84 15.72 -6.02 11.81
C ALA A 84 14.29 -5.47 11.87
N TRP A 85 13.30 -6.36 11.85
CA TRP A 85 11.90 -5.95 12.02
C TRP A 85 11.67 -5.22 13.36
N ALA A 86 12.36 -5.65 14.42
CA ALA A 86 12.29 -5.03 15.74
C ALA A 86 12.68 -3.54 15.74
N ASP A 87 13.56 -3.12 14.81
CA ASP A 87 14.00 -1.73 14.69
C ASP A 87 12.98 -0.88 13.91
N ILE A 88 12.30 -1.46 12.92
CA ILE A 88 11.31 -0.74 12.10
C ILE A 88 9.94 -0.68 12.78
N LYS A 89 9.53 -1.78 13.42
CA LYS A 89 8.19 -1.96 14.02
C LYS A 89 7.71 -0.78 14.89
N PRO A 90 8.54 -0.11 15.72
CA PRO A 90 8.11 1.04 16.51
C PRO A 90 7.61 2.23 15.68
N PHE A 91 8.00 2.32 14.41
CA PHE A 91 7.64 3.40 13.48
C PHE A 91 6.43 3.05 12.61
N VAL A 92 5.83 1.86 12.79
CA VAL A 92 4.70 1.38 11.99
C VAL A 92 3.45 1.35 12.85
N GLY A 93 2.51 2.26 12.56
CA GLY A 93 1.14 2.19 13.03
C GLY A 93 0.31 1.29 12.13
N VAL A 94 -0.57 0.48 12.72
CA VAL A 94 -1.49 -0.40 11.97
C VAL A 94 -2.93 -0.02 12.29
N HIS A 95 -3.73 0.16 11.25
CA HIS A 95 -5.17 0.42 11.39
C HIS A 95 -5.88 -0.76 12.06
N ALA A 96 -6.94 -0.47 12.83
CA ALA A 96 -7.55 -1.45 13.73
C ALA A 96 -8.11 -2.68 12.99
N ASP A 97 -8.67 -2.46 11.80
CA ASP A 97 -9.21 -3.45 10.86
C ASP A 97 -8.11 -4.38 10.30
N ALA A 98 -6.91 -3.87 10.07
CA ALA A 98 -5.80 -4.63 9.50
C ALA A 98 -4.89 -5.32 10.54
N ARG A 99 -5.11 -5.10 11.85
CA ARG A 99 -4.22 -5.63 12.91
C ARG A 99 -4.05 -7.14 12.87
N ALA A 100 -5.14 -7.88 12.64
CA ALA A 100 -5.10 -9.34 12.59
C ALA A 100 -4.21 -9.80 11.43
N THR A 101 -4.44 -9.25 10.24
CA THR A 101 -3.69 -9.57 9.02
C THR A 101 -2.21 -9.21 9.14
N ILE A 102 -1.87 -8.02 9.65
CA ILE A 102 -0.47 -7.64 9.85
C ILE A 102 0.20 -8.53 10.91
N THR A 103 -0.51 -8.92 11.97
CA THR A 103 0.03 -9.84 12.98
C THR A 103 0.31 -11.23 12.40
N GLU A 104 -0.56 -11.72 11.52
CA GLU A 104 -0.34 -12.98 10.81
C GLU A 104 0.90 -12.91 9.90
N LEU A 105 1.02 -11.83 9.12
CA LEU A 105 2.20 -11.58 8.30
C LEU A 105 3.48 -11.51 9.14
N MET A 106 3.43 -10.89 10.32
CA MET A 106 4.59 -10.89 11.23
C MET A 106 5.02 -12.29 11.67
N ASN A 107 4.08 -13.24 11.78
CA ASN A 107 4.40 -14.60 12.24
C ASN A 107 4.88 -15.51 11.10
N HIS A 108 4.43 -15.27 9.87
CA HIS A 108 4.62 -16.20 8.75
C HIS A 108 5.45 -15.64 7.59
N SER A 109 5.49 -14.32 7.43
CA SER A 109 6.13 -13.62 6.31
C SER A 109 6.78 -12.31 6.79
N GLU A 110 7.52 -12.35 7.91
CA GLU A 110 8.13 -11.16 8.53
C GLU A 110 9.08 -10.44 7.56
N SER A 111 9.82 -11.18 6.75
CA SER A 111 10.78 -10.62 5.80
C SER A 111 10.08 -9.81 4.72
N GLU A 112 9.01 -10.36 4.14
CA GLU A 112 8.20 -9.73 3.11
C GLU A 112 7.49 -8.50 3.68
N LEU A 113 6.89 -8.60 4.88
CA LEU A 113 6.25 -7.48 5.55
C LEU A 113 7.26 -6.34 5.79
N LYS A 114 8.45 -6.67 6.28
CA LYS A 114 9.52 -5.71 6.52
C LYS A 114 9.90 -4.98 5.24
N THR A 115 10.18 -5.72 4.17
CA THR A 115 10.54 -5.13 2.88
C THR A 115 9.39 -4.25 2.36
N ALA A 116 8.14 -4.74 2.39
CA ALA A 116 6.97 -3.98 1.98
C ALA A 116 6.81 -2.65 2.74
N VAL A 117 7.02 -2.64 4.05
CA VAL A 117 7.03 -1.42 4.87
C VAL A 117 8.14 -0.45 4.43
N LEU A 118 9.34 -0.95 4.13
CA LEU A 118 10.43 -0.11 3.63
C LEU A 118 10.11 0.49 2.25
N LEU A 119 9.48 -0.28 1.34
CA LEU A 119 9.04 0.24 0.04
C LEU A 119 8.08 1.42 0.21
N ILE A 120 7.05 1.26 1.06
CA ILE A 120 6.09 2.33 1.36
C ILE A 120 6.78 3.53 1.99
N HIS A 121 7.75 3.31 2.89
CA HIS A 121 8.54 4.39 3.48
C HIS A 121 9.26 5.22 2.41
N PHE A 122 10.02 4.57 1.53
CA PHE A 122 10.76 5.24 0.46
C PHE A 122 9.82 5.88 -0.57
N TYR A 123 8.65 5.31 -0.80
CA TYR A 123 7.66 5.90 -1.69
C TYR A 123 7.06 7.17 -1.09
N ASN A 124 6.73 7.17 0.21
CA ASN A 124 6.22 8.34 0.92
C ASN A 124 7.25 9.48 1.05
N THR A 125 8.55 9.17 0.97
CA THR A 125 9.62 10.19 0.92
C THR A 125 9.95 10.64 -0.50
N TYR A 126 9.62 9.82 -1.50
CA TYR A 126 9.73 10.15 -2.92
C TYR A 126 8.59 11.05 -3.40
N ASP A 127 7.35 10.63 -3.15
CA ASP A 127 6.14 11.41 -3.40
C ASP A 127 5.61 11.88 -2.03
N ALA A 128 5.80 13.18 -1.75
CA ALA A 128 5.40 13.79 -0.49
C ALA A 128 3.87 13.84 -0.27
N THR A 129 3.09 13.17 -1.12
CA THR A 129 1.64 13.02 -1.01
C THR A 129 1.28 11.61 -0.53
N PRO A 130 1.15 11.37 0.79
CA PRO A 130 0.65 10.10 1.30
C PRO A 130 -0.73 9.81 0.72
N LEU A 131 -0.96 8.58 0.25
CA LEU A 131 -2.29 8.17 -0.14
C LEU A 131 -3.25 8.30 1.05
N PRO A 132 -4.47 8.85 0.84
CA PRO A 132 -5.45 8.94 1.91
C PRO A 132 -5.79 7.53 2.41
N ALA A 133 -5.88 7.38 3.74
CA ALA A 133 -6.28 6.12 4.38
C ALA A 133 -7.60 5.60 3.77
N LEU A 134 -7.84 4.28 3.84
CA LEU A 134 -9.15 3.73 3.46
C LEU A 134 -10.24 4.47 4.24
N PRO A 135 -11.31 4.95 3.59
CA PRO A 135 -12.45 5.48 4.33
C PRO A 135 -12.93 4.37 5.27
N GLN A 136 -12.91 4.66 6.57
CA GLN A 136 -13.51 3.81 7.59
C GLN A 136 -15.00 3.81 7.27
N ASP A 137 -15.52 2.65 6.87
CA ASP A 137 -16.94 2.36 6.65
C ASP A 137 -17.77 3.56 6.17
N VAL A 138 -17.95 3.68 4.85
CA VAL A 138 -19.21 4.26 4.42
C VAL A 138 -20.29 3.28 4.87
N GLU A 139 -21.01 3.67 5.93
CA GLU A 139 -22.32 3.11 6.23
C GLU A 139 -23.06 2.96 4.90
N ALA A 140 -23.56 1.75 4.65
CA ALA A 140 -24.45 1.48 3.55
C ALA A 140 -25.69 2.36 3.72
N ASP A 141 -25.68 3.55 3.12
CA ASP A 141 -26.90 4.31 2.88
C ASP A 141 -27.56 3.69 1.64
N ASP A 142 -28.39 2.70 1.95
CA ASP A 142 -29.43 2.15 1.10
C ASP A 142 -30.42 3.27 0.77
N ASP A 143 -30.21 3.99 -0.33
CA ASP A 143 -31.27 4.51 -1.21
C ASP A 143 -30.67 5.41 -2.30
N THR A 144 -30.60 4.90 -3.53
CA THR A 144 -31.11 5.61 -4.72
C THR A 144 -30.95 4.73 -5.96
N GLU A 145 -32.03 4.03 -6.31
CA GLU A 145 -32.26 3.50 -7.65
C GLU A 145 -32.21 4.66 -8.67
N GLN A 146 -31.11 4.80 -9.39
CA GLN A 146 -31.05 5.67 -10.58
C GLN A 146 -31.33 4.79 -11.82
N PRO A 147 -32.45 4.99 -12.53
CA PRO A 147 -32.77 4.22 -13.72
C PRO A 147 -31.82 4.60 -14.86
N TYR A 148 -31.32 3.59 -15.57
CA TYR A 148 -30.50 3.74 -16.77
C TYR A 148 -31.11 4.76 -17.74
N ALA A 149 -30.36 5.81 -18.06
CA ALA A 149 -30.69 6.74 -19.13
C ALA A 149 -30.65 5.99 -20.48
N THR A 150 -31.83 5.64 -20.98
CA THR A 150 -32.04 5.20 -22.36
C THR A 150 -31.56 6.32 -23.30
N TYR A 151 -30.52 6.05 -24.08
CA TYR A 151 -30.14 6.88 -25.21
C TYR A 151 -31.26 6.87 -26.25
N GLY A 152 -31.92 8.02 -26.44
CA GLY A 152 -32.92 8.23 -27.48
C GLY A 152 -32.24 8.23 -28.85
N TYR A 153 -32.60 7.25 -29.68
CA TYR A 153 -32.44 7.35 -31.12
C TYR A 153 -33.62 8.16 -31.66
N ASP A 154 -33.33 9.33 -32.22
CA ASP A 154 -34.27 10.09 -33.05
C ASP A 154 -34.44 9.38 -34.42
N GLU A 155 -35.65 9.46 -34.95
CA GLU A 155 -36.18 8.80 -36.16
C GLU A 155 -35.54 9.25 -37.49
#